data_AF-A0A9P0CWB9-F1
#
_entry.id   AF-A0A9P0CWB9-F1
#
_cell.length_a   1.000
_cell.length_b   1.000
_cell.length_c   1.000
_cell.angle_alpha   90.00
_cell.angle_beta   90.00
_cell.angle_gamma   90.00
#
_symmetry.space_group_name_H-M   'P 1'
#
loop_
_entity.id
_entity.type
_entity.pdbx_description
1 polymer ?
#
loop_
_entity_poly.entity_id
_entity_poly.type
_entity_poly.pdbx_seq_one_letter_code
_entity_poly.pdbx_strand_id
1 'polypeptide(L)'
;MSQKLLVKRKRRTDSEKRQFITHKYFINEGEGKRSVCLQFLCNTLDVSQIYYTVSNASFGSAKEDLRGKSIPPNKTKECTKLAVINFIKSLPAVPSHYCRKNSSRLYLPQDFKNLTKLYQIYKKKNVLQGIDVVGERIFRNIFQENFNIGFHVPKKDKCLQCIRFERLDMDIADEAIKQAKLDHVEEKNHSYNRFKMHQNIQKTDPATLCKKDVHKITIKNSMNEKASSFKIEVQMRLKATPTSCYKSLLPISKQKYDDLNKLCINNVIPPIFHHEFMNIPTATVKDTLPDSDIEDEFE
;
A
#
# COMPACT_ATOMS: atom_id res chain seq x y z
N MET A 1 22.53 40.68 -42.54
CA MET A 1 23.50 41.23 -41.57
C MET A 1 22.73 42.04 -40.53
N SER A 2 22.61 41.54 -39.30
CA SER A 2 21.82 42.17 -38.24
C SER A 2 22.64 43.31 -37.61
N GLN A 3 22.17 44.55 -37.73
CA GLN A 3 22.84 45.71 -37.13
C GLN A 3 22.73 45.64 -35.60
N LYS A 4 23.88 45.54 -34.92
CA LYS A 4 23.98 45.65 -33.46
C LYS A 4 23.65 47.09 -33.05
N LEU A 5 22.51 47.30 -32.41
CA LEU A 5 22.20 48.56 -31.75
C LEU A 5 23.18 48.74 -30.57
N LEU A 6 23.98 49.81 -30.63
CA LEU A 6 24.85 50.24 -29.54
C LEU A 6 24.00 50.70 -28.35
N VAL A 7 23.97 49.91 -27.28
CA VAL A 7 23.35 50.29 -26.01
C VAL A 7 24.15 51.43 -25.40
N LYS A 8 23.66 52.67 -25.54
CA LYS A 8 24.21 53.83 -24.84
C LYS A 8 23.83 53.73 -23.36
N ARG A 9 24.80 53.44 -22.49
CA ARG A 9 24.64 53.59 -21.03
C ARG A 9 24.33 55.07 -20.73
N LYS A 10 23.15 55.34 -20.16
CA LYS A 10 22.79 56.67 -19.62
C LYS A 10 23.83 57.06 -18.56
N ARG A 11 24.68 58.03 -18.86
CA ARG A 11 25.45 58.76 -17.82
C ARG A 11 24.51 59.81 -17.24
N ARG A 12 24.26 59.76 -15.93
CA ARG A 12 23.46 60.79 -15.24
C ARG A 12 24.25 62.10 -15.26
N THR A 13 23.61 63.14 -15.75
CA THR A 13 24.03 64.53 -15.62
C THR A 13 23.50 65.07 -14.30
N ASP A 14 24.44 65.61 -13.52
CA ASP A 14 24.28 66.57 -12.44
C ASP A 14 23.85 66.12 -11.01
N SER A 15 24.78 66.44 -10.10
CA SER A 15 24.61 67.09 -8.79
C SER A 15 23.74 66.51 -7.67
N GLU A 16 23.57 65.20 -7.57
CA GLU A 16 23.34 64.57 -6.26
C GLU A 16 24.37 63.48 -6.02
N LYS A 17 25.44 63.83 -5.28
CA LYS A 17 26.39 62.82 -4.78
C LYS A 17 25.57 61.80 -3.98
N ARG A 18 25.45 60.59 -4.54
CA ARG A 18 24.72 59.44 -3.96
C ARG A 18 25.28 58.94 -2.62
N GLN A 19 26.29 59.60 -2.06
CA GLN A 19 26.92 59.23 -0.80
C GLN A 19 26.29 60.04 0.33
N PHE A 20 25.24 59.49 0.95
CA PHE A 20 24.64 60.06 2.16
C PHE A 20 25.58 59.98 3.38
N ILE A 21 26.64 59.13 3.33
CA ILE A 21 27.56 58.92 4.44
C ILE A 21 28.98 58.75 3.90
N THR A 22 29.94 59.49 4.47
CA THR A 22 31.38 59.30 4.24
C THR A 22 32.01 58.73 5.50
N HIS A 23 32.79 57.66 5.35
CA HIS A 23 33.46 57.00 6.48
C HIS A 23 34.96 57.33 6.47
N LYS A 24 35.50 57.59 7.65
CA LYS A 24 36.94 57.79 7.89
C LYS A 24 37.46 56.62 8.72
N TYR A 25 38.60 56.07 8.34
CA TYR A 25 39.20 54.90 8.99
C TYR A 25 40.48 55.30 9.71
N PHE A 26 40.73 54.69 10.86
CA PHE A 26 41.89 54.98 11.71
C PHE A 26 42.48 53.70 12.30
N ILE A 27 43.80 53.65 12.46
CA ILE A 27 44.53 52.63 13.21
C ILE A 27 45.19 53.27 14.44
N ASN A 28 45.22 52.52 15.54
CA ASN A 28 45.90 52.92 16.77
C ASN A 28 47.35 52.40 16.76
N GLU A 29 48.32 53.30 16.92
CA GLU A 29 49.75 52.98 17.03
C GLU A 29 50.25 53.19 18.49
N GLY A 30 49.44 52.82 19.49
CA GLY A 30 49.81 52.95 20.92
C GLY A 30 49.63 54.35 21.51
N GLU A 31 50.10 55.41 20.84
CA GLU A 31 50.05 56.81 21.33
C GLU A 31 49.10 57.73 20.54
N GLY A 32 48.49 57.25 19.45
CA GLY A 32 47.59 58.06 18.63
C GLY A 32 46.81 57.31 17.56
N LYS A 33 45.86 58.02 16.94
CA LYS A 33 45.03 57.55 15.81
C LYS A 33 45.57 58.11 14.50
N ARG A 34 46.02 57.25 13.59
CA ARG A 34 46.45 57.65 12.24
C ARG A 34 45.33 57.37 11.24
N SER A 35 45.00 58.35 10.39
CA SER A 35 44.00 58.14 9.32
C SER A 35 44.56 57.23 8.24
N VAL A 36 43.79 56.23 7.83
CA VAL A 36 44.17 55.25 6.80
C VAL A 36 43.05 55.07 5.77
N CYS A 37 43.37 54.48 4.63
CA CYS A 37 42.34 54.07 3.67
C CYS A 37 41.69 52.74 4.11
N LEU A 38 40.50 52.46 3.57
CA LEU A 38 39.78 51.21 3.83
C LEU A 38 40.63 49.98 3.47
N GLN A 39 41.28 50.01 2.30
CA GLN A 39 42.08 48.88 1.80
C GLN A 39 43.23 48.55 2.75
N PHE A 40 43.90 49.59 3.27
CA PHE A 40 44.97 49.42 4.24
C PHE A 40 44.43 48.78 5.52
N LEU A 41 43.32 49.31 6.06
CA LEU A 41 42.70 48.78 7.28
C LEU A 41 42.29 47.30 7.12
N CYS A 42 41.64 46.95 6.01
CA CYS A 42 41.27 45.58 5.67
C CYS A 42 42.47 44.64 5.62
N ASN A 43 43.55 45.05 4.93
CA ASN A 43 44.76 44.25 4.80
C ASN A 43 45.50 44.11 6.14
N THR A 44 45.55 45.17 6.96
CA THR A 44 46.24 45.13 8.26
C THR A 44 45.53 44.27 9.30
N LEU A 45 44.20 44.23 9.27
CA LEU A 45 43.40 43.43 10.22
C LEU A 45 43.07 42.04 9.66
N ASP A 46 43.48 41.74 8.42
CA ASP A 46 43.12 40.55 7.66
C ASP A 46 41.59 40.32 7.57
N VAL A 47 40.85 41.37 7.23
CA VAL A 47 39.38 41.37 7.14
C VAL A 47 38.93 41.84 5.76
N SER A 48 38.09 41.05 5.10
CA SER A 48 37.55 41.36 3.77
C SER A 48 36.39 42.37 3.79
N GLN A 49 35.52 42.31 4.81
CA GLN A 49 34.31 43.13 4.91
C GLN A 49 34.16 43.70 6.33
N ILE A 50 34.72 44.89 6.56
CA ILE A 50 34.76 45.53 7.89
C ILE A 50 33.35 45.73 8.48
N TYR A 51 32.38 46.19 7.68
CA TYR A 51 31.02 46.41 8.18
C TYR A 51 30.37 45.11 8.67
N TYR A 52 30.46 44.04 7.88
CA TYR A 52 29.92 42.74 8.26
C TYR A 52 30.59 42.24 9.55
N THR A 53 31.89 42.42 9.66
CA THR A 53 32.70 41.95 10.80
C THR A 53 32.35 42.71 12.07
N VAL A 54 32.25 44.04 12.03
CA VAL A 54 31.79 44.86 13.17
C VAL A 54 30.34 44.53 13.55
N SER A 55 29.45 44.37 12.57
CA SER A 55 28.03 44.05 12.84
C SER A 55 27.83 42.68 13.46
N ASN A 56 28.74 41.74 13.18
CA ASN A 56 28.70 40.37 13.68
C ASN A 56 29.74 40.09 14.76
N ALA A 57 30.41 41.11 15.29
CA ALA A 57 31.29 40.95 16.44
C ALA A 57 30.46 40.79 17.72
N SER A 58 30.93 39.93 18.63
CA SER A 58 30.42 39.71 19.97
C SER A 58 31.60 39.45 20.90
N PHE A 59 31.88 40.38 21.83
CA PHE A 59 32.94 40.28 22.85
C PHE A 59 34.19 39.49 22.42
N GLY A 60 34.98 40.06 21.50
CA GLY A 60 36.23 39.44 21.04
C GLY A 60 36.09 38.24 20.10
N SER A 61 34.88 37.85 19.72
CA SER A 61 34.58 36.73 18.82
C SER A 61 33.47 37.08 17.82
N ALA A 62 33.14 36.17 16.90
CA ALA A 62 31.98 36.32 16.03
C ALA A 62 30.69 35.89 16.75
N LYS A 63 29.56 36.52 16.41
CA LYS A 63 28.22 36.04 16.80
C LYS A 63 28.02 34.61 16.36
N GLU A 64 27.24 33.85 17.12
CA GLU A 64 26.86 32.50 16.73
C GLU A 64 26.23 32.46 15.34
N ASP A 65 26.61 31.47 14.54
CA ASP A 65 25.98 31.24 13.25
C ASP A 65 24.52 30.80 13.44
N LEU A 66 23.59 31.63 12.95
CA LEU A 66 22.15 31.39 12.99
C LEU A 66 21.59 30.84 11.67
N ARG A 67 22.46 30.52 10.69
CA ARG A 67 22.03 29.89 9.44
C ARG A 67 21.32 28.56 9.72
N GLY A 68 20.19 28.33 9.06
CA GLY A 68 19.40 27.11 9.19
C GLY A 68 18.60 26.97 10.50
N LYS A 69 18.74 27.88 11.47
CA LYS A 69 18.00 27.85 12.75
C LYS A 69 16.61 28.51 12.67
N SER A 70 16.31 29.22 11.59
CA SER A 70 14.99 29.82 11.36
C SER A 70 13.99 28.80 10.80
N ILE A 71 12.77 28.83 11.32
CA ILE A 71 11.68 28.01 10.82
C ILE A 71 11.27 28.57 9.45
N PRO A 72 11.26 27.75 8.38
CA PRO A 72 10.83 28.21 7.07
C PRO A 72 9.39 28.75 7.13
N PRO A 73 9.10 29.92 6.51
CA PRO A 73 7.75 30.50 6.55
C PRO A 73 6.69 29.60 5.90
N ASN A 74 7.12 28.75 4.97
CA ASN A 74 6.24 27.79 4.27
C ASN A 74 5.97 26.51 5.09
N LYS A 75 6.51 26.37 6.30
CA LYS A 75 6.28 25.21 7.15
C LYS A 75 4.84 25.25 7.66
N THR A 76 4.10 24.15 7.50
CA THR A 76 2.76 24.04 8.07
C THR A 76 2.80 24.12 9.58
N LYS A 77 1.96 24.99 10.14
CA LYS A 77 1.81 25.21 11.57
C LYS A 77 1.37 23.92 12.26
N GLU A 78 1.84 23.70 13.48
CA GLU A 78 1.50 22.47 14.21
C GLU A 78 0.01 22.41 14.60
N CYS A 79 -0.60 23.57 14.87
CA CYS A 79 -2.03 23.68 15.16
C CYS A 79 -2.92 23.16 14.02
N THR A 80 -2.57 23.41 12.76
CA THR A 80 -3.36 22.94 11.61
C THR A 80 -3.20 21.45 11.40
N LYS A 81 -2.02 20.86 11.69
CA LYS A 81 -1.83 19.41 11.68
C LYS A 81 -2.67 18.72 12.75
N LEU A 82 -2.72 19.27 13.97
CA LEU A 82 -3.56 18.74 15.04
C LEU A 82 -5.05 18.76 14.67
N ALA A 83 -5.51 19.80 13.97
CA ALA A 83 -6.89 19.85 13.47
C ALA A 83 -7.20 18.69 12.50
N VAL A 84 -6.25 18.35 11.61
CA VAL A 84 -6.39 17.18 10.70
C VAL A 84 -6.46 15.88 11.49
N ILE A 85 -5.58 15.69 12.48
CA ILE A 85 -5.54 14.50 13.32
C ILE A 85 -6.87 14.33 14.07
N ASN A 86 -7.39 15.41 14.65
CA ASN A 86 -8.67 15.41 15.35
C ASN A 86 -9.83 15.09 14.40
N PHE A 87 -9.81 15.63 13.18
CA PHE A 87 -10.79 15.28 12.15
C PHE A 87 -10.75 13.78 11.84
N ILE A 88 -9.57 13.19 11.61
CA ILE A 88 -9.44 11.76 11.28
C ILE A 88 -9.92 10.89 12.46
N LYS A 89 -9.59 11.25 13.70
CA LYS A 89 -10.07 10.55 14.91
C LYS A 89 -11.58 10.61 15.10
N SER A 90 -12.24 11.66 14.62
CA SER A 90 -13.70 11.79 14.68
C SER A 90 -14.45 10.90 13.68
N LEU A 91 -13.74 10.26 12.74
CA LEU A 91 -14.37 9.39 11.74
C LEU A 91 -14.80 8.05 12.37
N PRO A 92 -15.93 7.46 11.93
CA PRO A 92 -16.41 6.18 12.43
C PRO A 92 -15.57 5.02 11.84
N ALA A 93 -14.37 4.80 12.36
CA ALA A 93 -13.50 3.70 11.93
C ALA A 93 -13.76 2.45 12.77
N VAL A 94 -14.08 1.33 12.12
CA VAL A 94 -14.48 0.07 12.79
C VAL A 94 -13.49 -1.04 12.40
N PRO A 95 -13.10 -1.94 13.33
CA PRO A 95 -12.33 -3.13 12.96
C PRO A 95 -13.14 -3.96 11.95
N SER A 96 -12.50 -4.43 10.87
CA SER A 96 -13.24 -5.30 9.96
C SER A 96 -13.58 -6.61 10.69
N HIS A 97 -14.82 -7.08 10.56
CA HIS A 97 -15.27 -8.36 11.11
C HIS A 97 -14.39 -9.54 10.67
N TYR A 98 -13.68 -9.38 9.55
CA TYR A 98 -12.80 -10.38 8.97
C TYR A 98 -11.32 -10.06 9.20
N CYS A 99 -11.00 -9.10 10.06
CA CYS A 99 -9.63 -8.87 10.48
C CYS A 99 -9.11 -10.17 11.06
N ARG A 100 -7.94 -10.61 10.59
CA ARG A 100 -7.21 -11.69 11.24
C ARG A 100 -7.02 -11.27 12.70
N LYS A 101 -7.06 -12.22 13.64
CA LYS A 101 -6.95 -11.98 15.10
C LYS A 101 -5.77 -11.06 15.49
N ASN A 102 -4.70 -11.04 14.67
CA ASN A 102 -3.48 -10.29 14.92
C ASN A 102 -3.41 -8.94 14.17
N SER A 103 -4.47 -8.51 13.47
CA SER A 103 -4.48 -7.25 12.73
C SER A 103 -5.17 -6.14 13.53
N SER A 104 -4.45 -5.05 13.78
CA SER A 104 -4.96 -3.83 14.41
C SER A 104 -5.54 -2.82 13.41
N ARG A 105 -5.72 -3.21 12.14
CA ARG A 105 -6.16 -2.30 11.08
C ARG A 105 -7.66 -1.99 11.19
N LEU A 106 -7.99 -0.70 11.22
CA LEU A 106 -9.36 -0.20 11.22
C LEU A 106 -9.80 0.13 9.79
N TYR A 107 -11.11 0.17 9.56
CA TYR A 107 -11.68 0.46 8.24
C TYR A 107 -12.77 1.52 8.32
N LEU A 108 -12.72 2.45 7.37
CA LEU A 108 -13.77 3.44 7.16
C LEU A 108 -14.94 2.86 6.35
N PRO A 109 -16.18 3.30 6.63
CA PRO A 109 -17.37 2.97 5.86
C PRO A 109 -17.23 3.28 4.37
N GLN A 110 -18.07 2.62 3.56
CA GLN A 110 -18.05 2.79 2.11
C GLN A 110 -18.36 4.21 1.63
N ASP A 111 -19.05 5.01 2.43
CA ASP A 111 -19.46 6.38 2.05
C ASP A 111 -18.27 7.29 1.73
N PHE A 112 -17.16 7.06 2.43
CA PHE A 112 -15.91 7.80 2.26
C PHE A 112 -15.19 7.43 0.96
N LYS A 113 -15.44 6.24 0.40
CA LYS A 113 -14.89 5.65 -0.85
C LYS A 113 -13.36 5.64 -0.96
N ASN A 114 -12.73 6.81 -0.99
CA ASN A 114 -11.34 7.05 -1.31
C ASN A 114 -10.78 8.28 -0.57
N LEU A 115 -9.45 8.33 -0.44
CA LEU A 115 -8.74 9.37 0.33
C LEU A 115 -8.95 10.78 -0.24
N THR A 116 -9.10 10.91 -1.57
CA THR A 116 -9.40 12.18 -2.24
C THR A 116 -10.75 12.74 -1.78
N LYS A 117 -11.78 11.89 -1.73
CA LYS A 117 -13.12 12.30 -1.30
C LYS A 117 -13.15 12.62 0.19
N LEU A 118 -12.41 11.86 1.00
CA LEU A 118 -12.24 12.17 2.42
C LEU A 118 -11.63 13.57 2.63
N TYR A 119 -10.59 13.91 1.85
CA TYR A 119 -9.99 15.25 1.88
C TYR A 119 -10.97 16.34 1.41
N GLN A 120 -11.80 16.08 0.40
CA GLN A 120 -12.84 17.02 -0.02
C GLN A 120 -13.86 17.29 1.10
N ILE A 121 -14.26 16.27 1.86
CA ILE A 121 -15.15 16.41 3.02
C ILE A 121 -14.48 17.25 4.11
N TYR A 122 -13.22 16.95 4.43
CA TYR A 122 -12.41 17.74 5.37
C TYR A 122 -12.34 19.21 4.95
N LYS A 123 -11.99 19.47 3.68
CA LYS A 123 -11.88 20.82 3.14
C LYS A 123 -13.21 21.57 3.24
N LYS A 124 -14.32 20.94 2.83
CA LYS A 124 -15.66 21.54 2.93
C LYS A 124 -16.00 21.90 4.38
N LYS A 125 -15.77 20.99 5.33
CA LYS A 125 -16.08 21.21 6.75
C LYS A 125 -15.28 22.39 7.34
N ASN A 126 -13.98 22.48 7.05
CA ASN A 126 -13.14 23.54 7.62
C ASN A 126 -13.37 24.90 6.96
N VAL A 127 -13.66 24.93 5.64
CA VAL A 127 -14.03 26.17 4.95
C VAL A 127 -15.32 26.75 5.52
N LEU A 128 -16.32 25.91 5.83
CA LEU A 128 -17.56 26.35 6.49
C LEU A 128 -17.32 26.92 7.89
N GLN A 129 -16.26 26.48 8.58
CA GLN A 129 -15.89 26.92 9.93
C GLN A 129 -14.89 28.09 9.92
N GLY A 130 -14.44 28.55 8.75
CA GLY A 130 -13.43 29.62 8.63
C GLY A 130 -12.03 29.22 9.11
N ILE A 131 -11.74 27.91 9.21
CA ILE A 131 -10.45 27.39 9.69
C ILE A 131 -9.49 27.20 8.50
N ASP A 132 -8.22 27.55 8.70
CA ASP A 132 -7.16 27.35 7.70
C ASP A 132 -6.98 25.85 7.35
N VAL A 133 -6.83 25.56 6.06
CA VAL A 133 -6.89 24.20 5.52
C VAL A 133 -5.52 23.76 5.03
N VAL A 134 -5.10 22.56 5.42
CA VAL A 134 -3.85 21.97 4.89
C VAL A 134 -4.01 21.52 3.44
N GLY A 135 -2.92 21.56 2.66
CA GLY A 135 -2.90 20.99 1.32
C GLY A 135 -3.08 19.46 1.32
N GLU A 136 -3.64 18.93 0.22
CA GLU A 136 -3.98 17.51 0.09
C GLU A 136 -2.79 16.57 0.32
N ARG A 137 -1.60 16.93 -0.17
CA ARG A 137 -0.38 16.13 0.02
C ARG A 137 -0.06 15.95 1.51
N ILE A 138 -0.16 17.01 2.29
CA ILE A 138 0.12 16.99 3.72
C ILE A 138 -0.94 16.16 4.44
N PHE A 139 -2.21 16.34 4.07
CA PHE A 139 -3.30 15.51 4.59
C PHE A 139 -3.07 14.01 4.33
N ARG A 140 -2.65 13.64 3.11
CA ARG A 140 -2.37 12.25 2.74
C ARG A 140 -1.21 11.67 3.56
N ASN A 141 -0.12 12.42 3.71
CA ASN A 141 1.02 11.99 4.52
C ASN A 141 0.61 11.77 5.98
N ILE A 142 -0.12 12.73 6.58
CA ILE A 142 -0.62 12.60 7.96
C ILE A 142 -1.51 11.36 8.09
N PHE A 143 -2.38 11.08 7.12
CA PHE A 143 -3.26 9.91 7.13
C PHE A 143 -2.47 8.59 7.06
N GLN A 144 -1.47 8.51 6.18
CA GLN A 144 -0.70 7.27 5.96
C GLN A 144 0.31 6.97 7.07
N GLU A 145 0.96 7.99 7.61
CA GLU A 145 2.01 7.84 8.63
C GLU A 145 1.42 7.61 10.04
N ASN A 146 0.36 8.34 10.40
CA ASN A 146 -0.16 8.33 11.77
C ASN A 146 -1.30 7.31 11.99
N PHE A 147 -1.95 6.83 10.93
CA PHE A 147 -3.16 6.01 11.06
C PHE A 147 -3.11 4.74 10.22
N ASN A 148 -3.28 3.59 10.89
CA ASN A 148 -3.47 2.30 10.23
C ASN A 148 -4.95 2.09 9.86
N ILE A 149 -5.49 2.95 8.99
CA ILE A 149 -6.90 2.93 8.56
C ILE A 149 -6.98 2.60 7.07
N GLY A 150 -7.87 1.67 6.71
CA GLY A 150 -8.21 1.33 5.33
C GLY A 150 -9.59 1.82 4.90
N PHE A 151 -9.90 1.74 3.61
CA PHE A 151 -11.26 1.91 3.10
C PHE A 151 -11.92 0.54 2.94
N HIS A 152 -13.18 0.40 3.36
CA HIS A 152 -13.89 -0.87 3.23
C HIS A 152 -14.22 -1.18 1.76
N VAL A 153 -13.63 -2.25 1.22
CA VAL A 153 -13.92 -2.73 -0.14
C VAL A 153 -15.13 -3.68 -0.09
N PRO A 154 -16.15 -3.52 -0.95
CA PRO A 154 -17.24 -4.49 -1.04
C PRO A 154 -16.71 -5.89 -1.37
N LYS A 155 -17.13 -6.89 -0.60
CA LYS A 155 -16.68 -8.27 -0.77
C LYS A 155 -17.50 -9.01 -1.82
N LYS A 156 -16.80 -9.85 -2.60
CA LYS A 156 -17.38 -10.76 -3.61
C LYS A 156 -18.04 -12.01 -2.99
N ASP A 157 -17.76 -12.32 -1.72
CA ASP A 157 -18.20 -13.55 -1.04
C ASP A 157 -19.09 -13.29 0.19
N LYS A 158 -20.23 -12.62 0.00
CA LYS A 158 -21.25 -12.53 1.07
C LYS A 158 -22.19 -13.73 0.97
N CYS A 159 -22.50 -14.36 2.10
CA CYS A 159 -23.55 -15.38 2.17
C CYS A 159 -24.89 -14.78 1.71
N LEU A 160 -25.59 -15.46 0.79
CA LEU A 160 -26.87 -14.98 0.25
C LEU A 160 -27.93 -14.75 1.35
N GLN A 161 -27.95 -15.58 2.39
CA GLN A 161 -28.84 -15.39 3.55
C GLN A 161 -28.49 -14.12 4.33
N CYS A 162 -27.20 -13.86 4.60
CA CYS A 162 -26.75 -12.61 5.24
C CYS A 162 -27.15 -11.38 4.41
N ILE A 163 -26.99 -11.41 3.08
CA ILE A 163 -27.40 -10.31 2.20
C ILE A 163 -28.91 -10.08 2.29
N ARG A 164 -29.70 -11.16 2.31
CA ARG A 164 -31.15 -11.09 2.43
C ARG A 164 -31.56 -10.42 3.74
N PHE A 165 -30.94 -10.77 4.86
CA PHE A 165 -31.23 -10.17 6.16
C PHE A 165 -30.72 -8.72 6.29
N GLU A 166 -29.64 -8.33 5.61
CA GLU A 166 -29.16 -6.93 5.58
C GLU A 166 -30.14 -5.98 4.87
N ARG A 167 -30.94 -6.49 3.92
CA ARG A 167 -31.89 -5.68 3.15
C ARG A 167 -33.27 -5.55 3.80
N LEU A 168 -33.51 -6.28 4.90
CA LEU A 168 -34.77 -6.28 5.60
C LEU A 168 -34.68 -5.39 6.85
N ASP A 169 -35.65 -4.52 7.03
CA ASP A 169 -35.79 -3.74 8.26
C ASP A 169 -36.30 -4.67 9.38
N MET A 170 -35.40 -5.02 10.30
CA MET A 170 -35.67 -6.01 11.34
C MET A 170 -36.77 -5.59 12.31
N ASP A 171 -37.05 -4.29 12.41
CA ASP A 171 -38.09 -3.73 13.27
C ASP A 171 -39.50 -3.94 12.68
N ILE A 172 -39.59 -4.14 11.36
CA ILE A 172 -40.84 -4.39 10.62
C ILE A 172 -40.97 -5.89 10.25
N ALA A 173 -39.85 -6.62 10.23
CA ALA A 173 -39.81 -8.01 9.81
C ALA A 173 -40.61 -8.96 10.72
N ASP A 174 -41.24 -9.96 10.11
CA ASP A 174 -41.97 -11.01 10.80
C ASP A 174 -41.08 -11.75 11.81
N GLU A 175 -41.71 -12.23 12.90
CA GLU A 175 -41.00 -12.94 13.97
C GLU A 175 -40.27 -14.19 13.47
N ALA A 176 -40.82 -14.88 12.46
CA ALA A 176 -40.18 -16.00 11.80
C ALA A 176 -38.86 -15.63 11.10
N ILE A 177 -38.76 -14.42 10.56
CA ILE A 177 -37.55 -13.91 9.90
C ILE A 177 -36.48 -13.57 10.94
N LYS A 178 -36.89 -12.99 12.07
CA LYS A 178 -35.99 -12.73 13.21
C LYS A 178 -35.41 -14.04 13.75
N GLN A 179 -36.25 -15.05 13.96
CA GLN A 179 -35.82 -16.37 14.41
C GLN A 179 -34.84 -17.02 13.41
N ALA A 180 -35.17 -17.03 12.12
CA ALA A 180 -34.28 -17.56 11.09
C ALA A 180 -32.91 -16.84 11.03
N LYS A 181 -32.87 -15.54 11.34
CA LYS A 181 -31.62 -14.79 11.44
C LYS A 181 -30.81 -15.19 12.67
N LEU A 182 -31.46 -15.40 13.82
CA LEU A 182 -30.81 -15.89 15.03
C LEU A 182 -30.21 -17.27 14.80
N ASP A 183 -30.98 -18.22 14.28
CA ASP A 183 -30.53 -19.58 13.98
C ASP A 183 -29.33 -19.57 13.01
N HIS A 184 -29.36 -18.71 11.98
CA HIS A 184 -28.25 -18.54 11.05
C HIS A 184 -26.96 -18.03 11.74
N VAL A 185 -27.10 -17.10 12.69
CA VAL A 185 -25.97 -16.58 13.48
C VAL A 185 -25.42 -17.65 14.43
N GLU A 186 -26.29 -18.45 15.04
CA GLU A 186 -25.89 -19.58 15.88
C GLU A 186 -25.13 -20.64 15.07
N GLU A 187 -25.66 -21.07 13.93
CA GLU A 187 -24.98 -22.07 13.09
C GLU A 187 -23.62 -21.56 12.57
N LYS A 188 -23.52 -20.26 12.26
CA LYS A 188 -22.22 -19.61 11.96
C LYS A 188 -21.25 -19.76 13.14
N ASN A 189 -21.70 -19.53 14.37
CA ASN A 189 -20.87 -19.68 15.57
C ASN A 189 -20.48 -21.13 15.82
N HIS A 190 -21.41 -22.07 15.67
CA HIS A 190 -21.15 -23.51 15.78
C HIS A 190 -20.12 -23.97 14.75
N SER A 191 -20.25 -23.56 13.49
CA SER A 191 -19.28 -23.84 12.44
C SER A 191 -17.88 -23.32 12.78
N TYR A 192 -17.78 -22.10 13.32
CA TYR A 192 -16.51 -21.54 13.78
C TYR A 192 -15.90 -22.34 14.95
N ASN A 193 -16.73 -22.75 15.92
CA ASN A 193 -16.30 -23.55 17.06
C ASN A 193 -15.80 -24.94 16.63
N ARG A 194 -16.53 -25.62 15.73
CA ARG A 194 -16.10 -26.90 15.11
C ARG A 194 -14.75 -26.72 14.42
N PHE A 195 -14.60 -25.67 13.61
CA PHE A 195 -13.34 -25.38 12.92
C PHE A 195 -12.17 -25.14 13.89
N LYS A 196 -12.41 -24.42 14.99
CA LYS A 196 -11.40 -24.16 16.03
C LYS A 196 -10.98 -25.44 16.76
N MET A 197 -11.94 -26.31 17.08
CA MET A 197 -11.67 -27.63 17.67
C MET A 197 -10.79 -28.46 16.73
N HIS A 198 -11.12 -28.53 15.44
CA HIS A 198 -10.31 -29.23 14.44
C HIS A 198 -8.88 -28.65 14.32
N GLN A 199 -8.69 -27.33 14.37
CA GLN A 199 -7.35 -26.74 14.39
C GLN A 199 -6.53 -27.17 15.61
N ASN A 200 -7.16 -27.32 16.77
CA ASN A 200 -6.46 -27.75 17.98
C ASN A 200 -6.04 -29.22 17.89
N ILE A 201 -6.91 -30.08 17.37
CA ILE A 201 -6.61 -31.50 17.12
C ILE A 201 -5.42 -31.65 16.16
N GLN A 202 -5.34 -30.82 15.11
CA GLN A 202 -4.20 -30.82 14.19
C GLN A 202 -2.86 -30.45 14.85
N LYS A 203 -2.89 -29.64 15.92
CA LYS A 203 -1.68 -29.27 16.67
C LYS A 203 -1.23 -30.39 17.60
N THR A 204 -2.15 -31.16 18.16
CA THR A 204 -1.85 -32.25 19.10
C THR A 204 -1.46 -33.54 18.36
N ASP A 205 -2.11 -33.85 17.22
CA ASP A 205 -1.87 -35.05 16.43
C ASP A 205 -1.60 -34.71 14.95
N PRO A 206 -0.33 -34.55 14.53
CA PRO A 206 0.05 -34.17 13.16
C PRO A 206 -0.36 -35.20 12.09
N ALA A 207 -0.66 -36.45 12.50
CA ALA A 207 -1.13 -37.52 11.61
C ALA A 207 -2.59 -37.30 11.14
N THR A 208 -3.34 -36.40 11.78
CA THR A 208 -4.71 -36.06 11.40
C THR A 208 -4.71 -35.07 10.24
N LEU A 209 -4.38 -35.55 9.04
CA LEU A 209 -4.38 -34.77 7.81
C LEU A 209 -5.82 -34.42 7.37
N CYS A 210 -6.25 -33.19 7.62
CA CYS A 210 -7.34 -32.57 6.88
C CYS A 210 -6.74 -31.53 5.92
N LYS A 211 -6.43 -31.98 4.69
CA LYS A 211 -6.03 -31.06 3.61
C LYS A 211 -7.24 -30.23 3.19
N LYS A 212 -7.08 -28.91 3.15
CA LYS A 212 -8.05 -28.00 2.56
C LYS A 212 -7.79 -27.88 1.06
N ASP A 213 -8.35 -28.81 0.29
CA ASP A 213 -8.62 -28.59 -1.12
C ASP A 213 -10.14 -28.60 -1.31
N VAL A 214 -10.69 -27.50 -1.81
CA VAL A 214 -12.14 -27.22 -1.94
C VAL A 214 -12.88 -28.26 -2.83
N HIS A 215 -12.15 -29.15 -3.51
CA HIS A 215 -12.69 -30.09 -4.47
C HIS A 215 -12.45 -31.58 -4.15
N LYS A 216 -11.78 -31.95 -3.05
CA LYS A 216 -11.61 -33.37 -2.69
C LYS A 216 -11.32 -33.56 -1.20
N ILE A 217 -12.25 -34.14 -0.46
CA ILE A 217 -12.02 -34.62 0.91
C ILE A 217 -11.65 -36.10 0.82
N THR A 218 -10.49 -36.48 1.34
CA THR A 218 -10.12 -37.90 1.51
C THR A 218 -9.77 -38.11 2.97
N ILE A 219 -10.62 -38.82 3.70
CA ILE A 219 -10.40 -39.19 5.09
C ILE A 219 -9.62 -40.52 5.07
N LYS A 220 -8.39 -40.53 5.58
CA LYS A 220 -7.68 -41.77 5.92
C LYS A 220 -7.84 -41.99 7.41
N ASN A 221 -8.67 -42.96 7.80
CA ASN A 221 -8.70 -43.44 9.17
C ASN A 221 -7.44 -44.28 9.41
N SER A 222 -6.49 -43.72 10.16
CA SER A 222 -5.43 -44.51 10.79
C SER A 222 -6.07 -45.35 11.88
N MET A 223 -5.85 -46.65 11.81
CA MET A 223 -6.39 -47.66 12.71
C MET A 223 -6.24 -47.27 14.19
N ASN A 224 -7.37 -47.21 14.89
CA ASN A 224 -7.41 -47.43 16.34
C ASN A 224 -8.82 -47.89 16.74
N GLU A 225 -8.92 -49.13 17.20
CA GLU A 225 -10.16 -49.92 17.37
C GLU A 225 -11.07 -49.49 18.54
N LYS A 226 -11.01 -48.25 19.02
CA LYS A 226 -11.80 -47.82 20.19
C LYS A 226 -12.48 -46.46 20.05
N ALA A 227 -12.95 -46.11 18.87
CA ALA A 227 -13.89 -45.01 18.69
C ALA A 227 -15.24 -45.57 18.22
N SER A 228 -16.27 -45.36 19.03
CA SER A 228 -17.68 -45.58 18.67
C SER A 228 -17.95 -45.11 17.24
N SER A 229 -18.19 -46.06 16.36
CA SER A 229 -18.43 -45.82 14.94
C SER A 229 -19.83 -45.24 14.75
N PHE A 230 -19.96 -43.92 14.83
CA PHE A 230 -21.13 -43.25 14.25
C PHE A 230 -21.01 -43.35 12.72
N LYS A 231 -21.79 -44.26 12.13
CA LYS A 231 -22.01 -44.30 10.67
C LYS A 231 -22.78 -43.04 10.28
N ILE A 232 -22.08 -42.03 9.80
CA ILE A 232 -22.70 -40.93 9.07
C ILE A 232 -22.89 -41.44 7.64
N GLU A 233 -24.11 -41.87 7.31
CA GLU A 233 -24.52 -42.06 5.92
C GLU A 233 -24.65 -40.68 5.27
N VAL A 234 -23.55 -40.20 4.70
CA VAL A 234 -23.61 -39.09 3.76
C VAL A 234 -24.24 -39.63 2.48
N GLN A 235 -25.52 -39.33 2.22
CA GLN A 235 -26.11 -39.49 0.89
C GLN A 235 -25.42 -38.54 -0.10
N MET A 236 -24.21 -38.87 -0.52
CA MET A 236 -23.59 -38.22 -1.65
C MET A 236 -24.34 -38.69 -2.89
N ARG A 237 -25.05 -37.78 -3.57
CA ARG A 237 -25.36 -37.97 -4.99
C ARG A 237 -24.02 -38.18 -5.69
N LEU A 238 -23.72 -39.43 -6.05
CA LEU A 238 -22.61 -39.76 -6.94
C LEU A 238 -22.84 -38.94 -8.21
N LYS A 239 -22.05 -37.87 -8.40
CA LYS A 239 -21.99 -37.20 -9.70
C LYS A 239 -21.63 -38.29 -10.71
N ALA A 240 -22.41 -38.38 -11.78
CA ALA A 240 -22.20 -39.35 -12.84
C ALA A 240 -20.70 -39.39 -13.18
N THR A 241 -20.11 -40.58 -13.10
CA THR A 241 -18.71 -40.76 -13.49
C THR A 241 -18.58 -40.31 -14.94
N PRO A 242 -17.57 -39.49 -15.27
CA PRO A 242 -17.40 -38.97 -16.62
C PRO A 242 -17.37 -40.14 -17.62
N THR A 243 -18.17 -40.05 -18.68
CA THR A 243 -18.19 -41.06 -19.75
C THR A 243 -16.84 -41.05 -20.47
N SER A 244 -16.26 -42.23 -20.70
CA SER A 244 -14.96 -42.34 -21.38
C SER A 244 -15.05 -41.78 -22.81
N CYS A 245 -14.37 -40.67 -23.10
CA CYS A 245 -14.35 -40.07 -24.43
C CYS A 245 -13.54 -40.89 -25.45
N TYR A 246 -12.56 -41.67 -24.98
CA TYR A 246 -11.68 -42.45 -25.84
C TYR A 246 -11.77 -43.94 -25.48
N LYS A 247 -11.71 -44.79 -26.50
CA LYS A 247 -11.75 -46.27 -26.35
C LYS A 247 -10.35 -46.87 -26.18
N SER A 248 -9.32 -46.12 -26.54
CA SER A 248 -7.90 -46.52 -26.48
C SER A 248 -7.04 -45.30 -26.17
N LEU A 249 -5.79 -45.53 -25.78
CA LEU A 249 -4.80 -44.48 -25.59
C LEU A 249 -4.53 -43.78 -26.92
N LEU A 250 -4.56 -42.44 -26.91
CA LEU A 250 -4.23 -41.63 -28.08
C LEU A 250 -2.71 -41.62 -28.26
N PRO A 251 -2.22 -41.83 -29.49
CA PRO A 251 -0.79 -41.77 -29.74
C PRO A 251 -0.26 -40.34 -29.73
N ILE A 252 0.98 -40.17 -29.27
CA ILE A 252 1.70 -38.89 -29.25
C ILE A 252 2.86 -38.89 -30.25
N SER A 253 3.42 -37.72 -30.57
CA SER A 253 4.61 -37.65 -31.41
C SER A 253 5.81 -38.32 -30.74
N LYS A 254 6.76 -38.79 -31.54
CA LYS A 254 8.01 -39.37 -31.03
C LYS A 254 8.81 -38.38 -30.18
N GLN A 255 8.85 -37.11 -30.58
CA GLN A 255 9.56 -36.06 -29.83
C GLN A 255 8.96 -35.84 -28.43
N LYS A 256 7.63 -35.80 -28.31
CA LYS A 256 6.94 -35.68 -27.02
C LYS A 256 7.18 -36.90 -26.13
N TYR A 257 7.21 -38.10 -26.71
CA TYR A 257 7.52 -39.31 -25.95
C TYR A 257 8.95 -39.28 -25.40
N ASP A 258 9.93 -38.89 -26.21
CA ASP A 258 11.33 -38.78 -25.79
C ASP A 258 11.50 -37.75 -24.66
N ASP A 259 10.78 -36.63 -24.72
CA ASP A 259 10.80 -35.61 -23.66
C ASP A 259 10.11 -36.07 -22.37
N LEU A 260 8.97 -36.78 -22.47
CA LEU A 260 8.33 -37.40 -21.30
C LEU A 260 9.25 -38.43 -20.63
N ASN A 261 9.95 -39.24 -21.43
CA ASN A 261 10.92 -40.19 -20.91
C ASN A 261 12.07 -39.51 -20.17
N LYS A 262 12.61 -38.40 -20.70
CA LYS A 262 13.62 -37.60 -19.98
C LYS A 262 13.08 -37.07 -18.64
N LEU A 263 11.84 -36.58 -18.61
CA LEU A 263 11.22 -36.07 -17.38
C LEU A 263 10.97 -37.17 -16.33
N CYS A 264 10.64 -38.38 -16.77
CA CYS A 264 10.55 -39.55 -15.90
C CYS A 264 11.93 -39.96 -15.35
N ILE A 265 12.94 -40.06 -16.21
CA ILE A 265 14.32 -40.44 -15.80
C ILE A 265 14.90 -39.43 -14.81
N ASN A 266 14.64 -38.13 -15.02
CA ASN A 266 15.10 -37.06 -14.15
C ASN A 266 14.28 -36.92 -12.85
N ASN A 267 13.29 -37.79 -12.60
CA ASN A 267 12.36 -37.74 -11.45
C ASN A 267 11.63 -36.39 -11.30
N VAL A 268 11.47 -35.63 -12.39
CA VAL A 268 10.62 -34.43 -12.42
C VAL A 268 9.15 -34.85 -12.37
N ILE A 269 8.82 -35.96 -13.04
CA ILE A 269 7.52 -36.62 -12.91
C ILE A 269 7.61 -37.65 -11.77
N PRO A 270 6.64 -37.69 -10.83
CA PRO A 270 6.64 -38.66 -9.75
C PRO A 270 6.60 -40.13 -10.26
N PRO A 271 7.27 -41.08 -9.58
CA PRO A 271 7.34 -42.49 -9.99
C PRO A 271 5.98 -43.18 -10.18
N ILE A 272 4.96 -42.69 -9.46
CA ILE A 272 3.59 -43.20 -9.51
C ILE A 272 3.02 -43.13 -10.93
N PHE A 273 3.46 -42.17 -11.74
CA PHE A 273 2.94 -41.94 -13.10
C PHE A 273 3.84 -42.48 -14.20
N HIS A 274 5.01 -43.04 -13.88
CA HIS A 274 5.98 -43.49 -14.89
C HIS A 274 5.40 -44.60 -15.77
N HIS A 275 4.66 -45.54 -15.18
CA HIS A 275 4.01 -46.63 -15.91
C HIS A 275 3.01 -46.11 -16.96
N GLU A 276 2.31 -45.01 -16.67
CA GLU A 276 1.33 -44.44 -17.60
C GLU A 276 2.02 -43.75 -18.78
N PHE A 277 3.07 -42.96 -18.53
CA PHE A 277 3.77 -42.20 -19.58
C PHE A 277 4.69 -43.05 -20.46
N MET A 278 5.33 -44.08 -19.89
CA MET A 278 6.24 -44.97 -20.63
C MET A 278 5.50 -45.86 -21.64
N ASN A 279 4.21 -46.11 -21.41
CA ASN A 279 3.37 -47.01 -22.22
C ASN A 279 2.49 -46.28 -23.24
N ILE A 280 2.66 -44.95 -23.44
CA ILE A 280 1.88 -44.20 -24.42
C ILE A 280 2.34 -44.58 -25.84
N PRO A 281 1.43 -44.94 -26.77
CA PRO A 281 1.80 -45.26 -28.14
C PRO A 281 2.36 -44.02 -28.88
N THR A 282 3.34 -44.22 -29.76
CA THR A 282 3.91 -43.14 -30.58
C THR A 282 3.40 -43.19 -32.02
N ALA A 283 3.10 -42.03 -32.61
CA ALA A 283 2.76 -41.87 -34.02
C ALA A 283 3.61 -40.78 -34.69
N THR A 284 3.81 -40.87 -36.00
CA THR A 284 4.44 -39.83 -36.83
C THR A 284 3.44 -38.71 -37.13
N VAL A 285 3.14 -37.90 -36.13
CA VAL A 285 2.30 -36.70 -36.24
C VAL A 285 3.19 -35.47 -36.12
N LYS A 286 3.00 -34.48 -37.00
CA LYS A 286 3.73 -33.20 -36.97
C LYS A 286 3.20 -32.37 -35.79
N ASP A 287 4.09 -31.93 -34.90
CA ASP A 287 3.74 -31.24 -33.64
C ASP A 287 3.37 -29.75 -33.79
N THR A 288 3.38 -29.25 -35.02
CA THR A 288 3.03 -27.86 -35.32
C THR A 288 1.56 -27.78 -35.71
N LEU A 289 0.81 -26.88 -35.06
CA LEU A 289 -0.45 -26.40 -35.64
C LEU A 289 -0.13 -25.77 -37.00
N PRO A 290 -0.99 -25.93 -38.02
CA PRO A 290 -0.84 -25.15 -39.24
C PRO A 290 -0.87 -23.66 -38.88
N ASP A 291 0.10 -22.90 -39.38
CA ASP A 291 0.12 -21.45 -39.22
C ASP A 291 -1.17 -20.89 -39.81
N SER A 292 -2.04 -20.35 -38.96
CA SER A 292 -3.31 -19.74 -39.37
C SER A 292 -3.10 -18.27 -39.71
N ASP A 293 -2.14 -17.98 -40.58
CA ASP A 293 -2.03 -16.69 -41.25
C ASP A 293 -2.92 -16.72 -42.49
N ILE A 294 -4.24 -16.81 -42.25
CA ILE A 294 -5.22 -16.39 -43.24
C ILE A 294 -5.34 -14.89 -42.97
N GLU A 295 -4.76 -14.06 -43.83
CA GLU A 295 -5.02 -12.63 -43.82
C GLU A 295 -6.54 -12.43 -43.99
N ASP A 296 -7.16 -11.69 -43.07
CA ASP A 296 -8.56 -11.29 -43.18
C ASP A 296 -8.70 -10.40 -44.44
N GLU A 297 -9.05 -11.03 -45.56
CA GLU A 297 -9.46 -10.34 -46.78
C GLU A 297 -10.84 -9.72 -46.51
N PHE A 298 -10.85 -8.43 -46.17
CA PHE A 298 -12.06 -7.65 -46.01
C PHE A 298 -12.72 -7.44 -47.39
N GLU A 299 -13.83 -8.14 -47.64
CA GLU A 299 -14.89 -7.72 -48.58
C GLU A 299 -15.93 -6.82 -47.87
#